data_AF-A0A968S355-F1
#
_entry.id   AF-A0A968S355-F1
#
_cell.length_a   1.000
_cell.length_b   1.000
_cell.length_c   1.000
_cell.angle_alpha   90.00
_cell.angle_beta   90.00
_cell.angle_gamma   90.00
#
_symmetry.space_group_name_H-M   'P 1'
#
loop_
_entity.id
_entity.type
_entity.pdbx_description
1 polymer ?
#
loop_
_entity_poly.entity_id
_entity_poly.type
_entity_poly.pdbx_seq_one_letter_code
_entity_poly.pdbx_strand_id
1 'polypeptide(L)' 'MKIKVVLEASDQGGFTVYVPSLPGCISEGDSLEEALDNIQEAIALYLESDEEELPTQSGVLVREVVL' A
#
# COMPACT_ATOMS: atom_id res chain seq x y z
N MET A 1 5.01 -4.08 12.23
CA MET A 1 4.10 -2.96 11.89
C MET A 1 2.66 -3.50 11.88
N LYS A 2 1.64 -2.71 12.20
CA LYS A 2 0.23 -3.12 12.07
C LYS A 2 -0.46 -2.18 11.10
N ILE A 3 -0.93 -2.70 9.99
CA ILE A 3 -1.58 -1.93 8.93
C ILE A 3 -3.01 -2.45 8.79
N LYS A 4 -3.97 -1.53 8.67
CA LYS A 4 -5.37 -1.88 8.44
C LYS A 4 -5.62 -1.99 6.95
N VAL A 5 -6.29 -3.05 6.55
CA VAL A 5 -6.72 -3.28 5.17
C VAL A 5 -8.25 -3.28 5.11
N VAL A 6 -8.78 -2.95 3.93
CA VAL A 6 -10.20 -3.09 3.60
C VAL A 6 -10.32 -4.19 2.57
N LEU A 7 -11.29 -5.08 2.77
CA LEU A 7 -11.59 -6.21 1.90
C LEU A 7 -12.99 -6.03 1.34
N GLU A 8 -13.11 -6.12 0.02
CA GLU A 8 -14.36 -6.02 -0.73
C GLU A 8 -14.56 -7.30 -1.52
N ALA A 9 -15.66 -8.00 -1.27
CA ALA A 9 -16.01 -9.20 -2.03
C ALA A 9 -16.47 -8.82 -3.43
N SER A 10 -16.04 -9.58 -4.44
CA SER A 10 -16.44 -9.38 -5.84
C SER A 10 -17.68 -10.21 -6.19
N ASP A 11 -18.54 -9.65 -7.04
CA ASP A 11 -19.74 -10.33 -7.56
C ASP A 11 -19.42 -11.61 -8.35
N GLN A 12 -18.19 -11.72 -8.87
CA GLN A 12 -17.71 -12.89 -9.63
C GLN A 12 -16.98 -13.92 -8.75
N GLY A 13 -16.92 -13.69 -7.43
CA GLY A 13 -16.08 -14.43 -6.50
C GLY A 13 -14.74 -13.74 -6.26
N GLY A 14 -14.04 -14.16 -5.20
CA GLY A 14 -12.79 -13.55 -4.76
C GLY A 14 -12.97 -12.24 -3.98
N PHE A 15 -11.84 -11.58 -3.71
CA PHE A 15 -11.74 -10.36 -2.92
C PHE A 15 -10.77 -9.37 -3.55
N THR A 16 -11.18 -8.11 -3.60
CA THR A 16 -10.26 -6.98 -3.74
C THR A 16 -9.86 -6.51 -2.35
N VAL A 17 -8.60 -6.13 -2.18
CA VAL A 17 -8.07 -5.65 -0.91
C VAL A 17 -7.20 -4.42 -1.12
N TYR A 18 -7.31 -3.44 -0.21
CA TYR A 18 -6.50 -2.23 -0.29
C TYR A 18 -6.17 -1.66 1.08
N VAL A 19 -5.16 -0.80 1.11
CA VAL A 19 -4.65 -0.17 2.33
C VAL A 19 -5.01 1.32 2.33
N PRO A 20 -5.99 1.78 3.13
CA PRO A 20 -6.38 3.19 3.14
C PRO A 20 -5.24 4.16 3.50
N SER A 21 -4.24 3.70 4.26
CA SER A 21 -3.09 4.50 4.66
C SER A 21 -1.94 4.51 3.64
N LEU A 22 -1.98 3.67 2.59
CA LEU A 22 -0.97 3.59 1.53
C LEU A 22 -1.66 3.77 0.18
N PRO A 23 -1.89 5.02 -0.28
CA PRO A 23 -2.62 5.30 -1.50
C PRO A 23 -2.05 4.54 -2.71
N GLY A 24 -2.90 3.80 -3.41
CA GLY A 24 -2.50 2.99 -4.57
C GLY A 24 -1.99 1.59 -4.23
N CYS A 25 -1.84 1.23 -2.95
CA CYS A 25 -1.55 -0.13 -2.53
C CYS A 25 -2.84 -0.98 -2.53
N ILE A 26 -3.04 -1.72 -3.62
CA ILE A 26 -4.23 -2.53 -3.90
C ILE A 26 -3.78 -3.89 -4.42
N SER A 27 -4.52 -4.94 -4.08
CA SER A 27 -4.33 -6.30 -4.59
C SER A 27 -5.65 -7.05 -4.66
N GLU A 28 -5.63 -8.30 -5.13
CA GLU A 28 -6.79 -9.17 -5.24
C GLU A 28 -6.40 -10.65 -5.05
N GLY A 29 -7.40 -11.51 -4.82
CA GLY A 29 -7.22 -12.96 -4.75
C GLY A 29 -8.55 -13.70 -4.84
N ASP A 30 -8.52 -14.96 -5.28
CA ASP A 30 -9.71 -15.81 -5.41
C ASP A 30 -10.27 -16.24 -4.04
N SER A 31 -9.44 -16.17 -3.00
CA SER A 31 -9.80 -16.44 -1.62
C SER A 31 -9.39 -15.29 -0.68
N LEU A 32 -9.96 -15.27 0.53
CA LEU A 32 -9.58 -14.32 1.56
C LEU A 32 -8.10 -14.44 1.94
N GLU A 33 -7.59 -15.68 2.03
CA GLU A 33 -6.20 -15.96 2.38
C GLU A 33 -5.25 -15.44 1.30
N GLU A 34 -5.54 -15.75 0.04
CA GLU A 34 -4.74 -15.30 -1.10
C GLU A 34 -4.73 -13.76 -1.22
N ALA A 35 -5.89 -13.10 -1.08
CA ALA A 35 -5.92 -11.63 -1.12
C ALA A 35 -5.06 -11.02 0.01
N LEU A 36 -5.08 -11.62 1.22
CA LEU A 36 -4.28 -11.16 2.35
C LEU A 36 -2.76 -11.39 2.13
N ASP A 37 -2.38 -12.53 1.57
CA ASP A 37 -0.98 -12.80 1.21
C ASP A 37 -0.50 -11.81 0.14
N ASN A 38 -1.30 -11.60 -0.91
CA ASN A 38 -0.94 -10.72 -2.01
C ASN A 38 -0.84 -9.24 -1.58
N ILE A 39 -1.73 -8.75 -0.70
CA ILE A 39 -1.60 -7.37 -0.20
C ILE A 39 -0.40 -7.21 0.73
N GLN A 40 0.01 -8.26 1.44
CA GLN A 40 1.19 -8.21 2.28
C GLN A 40 2.47 -8.01 1.45
N GLU A 41 2.57 -8.67 0.30
CA GLU A 41 3.66 -8.45 -0.66
C GLU A 41 3.61 -7.03 -1.25
N ALA A 42 2.42 -6.56 -1.65
CA ALA A 42 2.25 -5.20 -2.18
C ALA A 42 2.64 -4.11 -1.16
N ILE A 43 2.32 -4.32 0.12
CA ILE A 43 2.75 -3.43 1.21
C ILE A 43 4.28 -3.42 1.34
N ALA A 44 4.92 -4.59 1.30
CA ALA A 44 6.38 -4.68 1.41
C ALA A 44 7.06 -3.89 0.29
N LEU A 45 6.62 -4.09 -0.95
CA LEU A 45 7.13 -3.37 -2.12
C LEU A 45 6.88 -1.85 -2.03
N TYR A 46 5.70 -1.44 -1.57
CA TYR A 46 5.37 -0.03 -1.38
C TYR A 46 6.34 0.65 -0.40
N LEU A 47 6.60 0.00 0.74
CA LEU A 47 7.47 0.55 1.80
C LEU A 47 8.97 0.43 1.47
N GLU A 48 9.35 -0.49 0.59
CA GLU A 48 10.71 -0.51 0.00
C GLU A 48 10.94 0.68 -0.94
N SER A 49 9.87 1.22 -1.54
CA SER A 49 9.94 2.33 -2.50
C SER A 49 10.09 3.71 -1.84
N ASP A 50 10.01 3.80 -0.51
CA ASP A 50 10.17 5.05 0.28
C ASP A 50 11.62 5.60 0.31
N GLU A 51 12.58 4.97 -0.40
CA GLU A 51 13.75 5.69 -0.89
C GLU A 51 13.39 6.59 -2.08
N GLU A 52 12.28 7.35 -1.98
CA GLU A 52 11.92 8.36 -2.96
C GLU A 52 13.09 9.34 -3.10
N GLU A 53 13.58 9.51 -4.33
CA GLU A 53 14.53 10.55 -4.68
C GLU A 53 13.89 11.91 -4.36
N LEU A 54 14.16 12.41 -3.15
CA LEU A 54 13.76 13.74 -2.76
C LEU A 54 14.24 14.73 -3.83
N PRO A 55 13.41 15.71 -4.21
CA PRO A 55 13.80 16.68 -5.22
C PRO A 55 15.10 17.38 -4.83
N THR A 56 16.14 17.18 -5.64
CA THR A 56 17.49 17.74 -5.44
C THR A 56 17.66 19.14 -6.05
N GLN A 57 16.58 19.69 -6.60
CA GLN A 57 16.50 21.02 -7.17
C GLN A 57 16.97 22.10 -6.18
N SER A 58 17.84 23.00 -6.65
CA SER A 58 18.24 24.18 -5.89
C SER A 58 17.03 25.09 -5.63
N GLY A 59 16.80 25.46 -4.37
CA GLY A 59 15.67 26.28 -3.93
C GLY A 59 14.47 25.52 -3.35
N VAL A 60 14.53 24.19 -3.21
CA VAL A 60 13.51 23.39 -2.53
C VAL A 60 13.97 23.05 -1.11
N LEU A 61 13.06 23.16 -0.13
CA LEU A 61 13.31 22.83 1.27
C LEU A 61 12.48 21.61 1.68
N VAL A 62 13.14 20.48 1.90
CA VAL A 62 12.50 19.29 2.49
C VAL A 62 12.63 19.34 4.00
N ARG A 63 11.52 19.08 4.70
CA ARG A 63 11.45 19.00 6.16
C ARG A 63 10.52 17.85 6.56
N GLU A 64 10.99 17.06 7.51
CA GLU A 64 10.12 16.10 8.20
C GLU A 64 9.25 16.87 9.21
N VAL A 65 7.95 16.59 9.20
CA VAL A 65 6.98 17.17 10.14
C VAL A 65 6.38 16.03 10.94
N VAL A 66 6.64 16.04 12.24
CA VAL A 66 6.04 15.10 13.20
C VAL A 66 4.77 15.75 13.75
N LEU A 67 3.64 15.05 13.63
CA LEU A 67 2.33 15.49 14.13
C LEU A 67 2.10 15.08 15.59
#